data_AF-A0AAE8QJ83-F1
#
_entry.id   AF-A0AAE8QJ83-F1
#
_cell.length_a   1.000
_cell.length_b   1.000
_cell.length_c   1.000
_cell.angle_alpha   90.00
_cell.angle_beta   90.00
_cell.angle_gamma   90.00
#
_symmetry.space_group_name_H-M   'P 1'
#
loop_
_entity.id
_entity.type
_entity.pdbx_description
1 polymer ?
#
loop_
_entity_poly.entity_id
_entity_poly.type
_entity_poly.pdbx_seq_one_letter_code
_entity_poly.pdbx_strand_id
1 'polypeptide(L)'
;MINLGQELLVYFGINCYQCKKEKSVHKLTPKELIYMGFNAYNVKNLEIQVCEKCYEEVIQIVSKTEQGATQWQEIIEQEQKTKNTSEIQPLIGLKEFSEMLGWSKQALSMKFLRQRKGRKVRNPLPEPVQILAATPVWTQEQVEEYKKQLATSEPD
;
A
#
# COMPACT_ATOMS: atom_id res chain seq x y z
N MET A 1 12.01 45.37 39.18
CA MET A 1 10.97 44.68 39.99
C MET A 1 10.27 43.69 39.09
N ILE A 2 10.66 42.42 39.20
CA ILE A 2 10.11 41.33 38.37
C ILE A 2 8.81 40.88 39.03
N ASN A 3 7.72 40.93 38.27
CA ASN A 3 6.36 40.78 38.76
C ASN A 3 6.04 39.28 38.94
N LEU A 4 6.51 38.71 40.05
CA LEU A 4 6.41 37.29 40.43
C LEU A 4 4.96 36.77 40.62
N GLY A 5 3.94 37.64 40.55
CA GLY A 5 2.54 37.27 40.82
C GLY A 5 1.82 36.56 39.67
N GLN A 6 2.25 36.74 38.42
CA GLN A 6 1.55 36.15 37.26
C GLN A 6 2.05 34.75 36.87
N GLU A 7 3.27 34.38 37.26
CA GLU A 7 3.85 33.07 36.92
C GLU A 7 3.35 31.93 37.83
N LEU A 8 2.89 32.24 39.04
CA LEU A 8 2.35 31.25 39.99
C LEU A 8 0.94 30.75 39.64
N LEU A 9 0.12 31.52 38.92
CA LEU A 9 -1.28 31.15 38.63
C LEU A 9 -1.42 30.09 37.53
N VAL A 10 -0.37 29.86 36.72
CA VAL A 10 -0.36 28.79 35.72
C VAL A 10 -0.13 27.42 36.36
N TYR A 11 0.47 27.37 37.56
CA TYR A 11 0.74 26.12 38.30
C TYR A 11 -0.43 25.65 39.20
N PHE A 12 -1.41 26.50 39.49
CA PHE A 12 -2.56 26.17 40.35
C PHE A 12 -3.83 25.78 39.61
N GLY A 13 -3.79 25.59 38.27
CA GLY A 13 -4.95 25.10 37.51
C GLY A 13 -6.17 26.03 37.57
N ILE A 14 -5.97 27.33 37.78
CA ILE A 14 -7.07 28.31 37.82
C ILE A 14 -7.39 28.82 36.43
N ASN A 15 -6.37 29.07 35.60
CA ASN A 15 -6.56 29.64 34.25
C ASN A 15 -6.27 28.60 33.16
N CYS A 16 -7.05 28.69 32.09
CA CYS A 16 -6.91 27.89 30.88
C CYS A 16 -5.47 27.88 30.37
N TYR A 17 -4.91 26.69 30.17
CA TYR A 17 -3.56 26.50 29.68
C TYR A 17 -3.33 27.14 28.31
N GLN A 18 -4.34 27.11 27.44
CA GLN A 18 -4.23 27.58 26.06
C GLN A 18 -4.34 29.10 25.94
N CYS A 19 -5.43 29.69 26.45
CA CYS A 19 -5.69 31.12 26.25
C CYS A 19 -5.20 32.00 27.41
N LYS A 20 -4.90 31.43 28.58
CA LYS A 20 -4.49 32.11 29.82
C LYS A 20 -5.48 33.16 30.38
N LYS A 21 -6.65 33.35 29.75
CA LYS A 21 -7.62 34.42 30.05
C LYS A 21 -8.81 33.94 30.88
N GLU A 22 -9.32 32.75 30.57
CA GLU A 22 -10.52 32.19 31.18
C GLU A 22 -10.17 31.14 32.24
N LYS A 23 -11.10 30.85 33.14
CA LYS A 23 -10.93 29.83 34.16
C LYS A 23 -10.87 28.44 33.51
N SER A 24 -9.91 27.60 33.91
CA SER A 24 -9.89 26.21 33.49
C SER A 24 -11.02 25.42 34.13
N VAL A 25 -11.69 24.62 33.32
CA VAL A 25 -12.83 23.78 33.73
C VAL A 25 -12.72 22.35 33.20
N HIS A 26 -11.99 22.13 32.11
CA HIS A 26 -11.79 20.80 31.53
C HIS A 26 -10.35 20.35 31.68
N LYS A 27 -10.13 19.17 32.25
CA LYS A 27 -8.84 18.47 32.22
C LYS A 27 -8.75 17.66 30.93
N LEU A 28 -7.69 17.88 30.16
CA LEU A 28 -7.46 17.14 28.93
C LEU A 28 -7.02 15.70 29.24
N THR A 29 -7.56 14.76 28.49
CA THR A 29 -7.20 13.35 28.54
C THR A 29 -5.87 13.10 27.83
N PRO A 30 -5.15 12.01 28.15
CA PRO A 30 -3.93 11.63 27.45
C PRO A 30 -4.11 11.53 25.93
N LYS A 31 -5.28 11.07 25.47
CA LYS A 31 -5.63 10.96 24.06
C LYS A 31 -5.70 12.33 23.40
N GLU A 32 -6.46 13.26 23.98
CA GLU A 32 -6.57 14.64 23.49
C GLU A 32 -5.23 15.34 23.45
N LEU A 33 -4.39 15.14 24.47
CA LEU A 33 -3.03 15.68 24.50
C LEU A 33 -2.18 15.15 23.35
N ILE A 34 -2.24 13.87 23.04
CA ILE A 34 -1.52 13.30 21.88
C ILE A 34 -2.00 13.96 20.58
N TYR A 35 -3.31 14.12 20.38
CA TYR A 35 -3.86 14.77 19.18
C TYR A 35 -3.53 16.27 19.09
N MET A 36 -3.30 16.93 20.23
CA MET A 36 -2.77 18.29 20.28
C MET A 36 -1.25 18.38 20.04
N GLY A 37 -0.57 17.25 19.80
CA GLY A 37 0.86 17.19 19.49
C GLY A 37 1.78 16.99 20.69
N PHE A 38 1.24 16.66 21.86
CA PHE A 38 2.08 16.31 23.02
C PHE A 38 2.68 14.91 22.87
N ASN A 39 3.90 14.75 23.38
CA ASN A 39 4.63 13.49 23.29
C ASN A 39 3.96 12.39 24.14
N ALA A 40 3.55 11.31 23.47
CA ALA A 40 2.88 10.14 24.06
C ALA A 40 3.62 9.48 25.23
N TYR A 41 4.95 9.61 25.32
CA TYR A 41 5.72 9.02 26.43
C TYR A 41 5.42 9.66 27.79
N ASN A 42 5.01 10.93 27.82
CA ASN A 42 4.86 11.70 29.06
C ASN A 42 3.43 12.19 29.33
N VAL A 43 2.48 12.02 28.39
CA VAL A 43 1.11 12.57 28.52
C VAL A 43 0.34 12.07 29.75
N LYS A 44 0.67 10.89 30.28
CA LYS A 44 -0.01 10.33 31.47
C LYS A 44 0.24 11.14 32.75
N ASN A 45 1.35 11.87 32.80
CA ASN A 45 1.77 12.67 33.95
C ASN A 45 1.46 14.16 33.74
N LEU A 46 0.85 14.54 32.62
CA LEU A 46 0.49 15.93 32.32
C LEU A 46 -0.91 16.24 32.86
N GLU A 47 -1.01 17.30 33.66
CA GLU A 47 -2.28 17.81 34.18
C GLU A 47 -2.64 19.14 33.51
N ILE A 48 -2.89 19.08 32.21
CA ILE A 48 -3.28 20.27 31.45
C ILE A 48 -4.79 20.47 31.56
N GLN A 49 -5.18 21.70 31.92
CA GLN A 49 -6.57 22.10 31.98
C GLN A 49 -6.85 23.31 31.08
N VAL A 50 -7.99 23.34 30.43
CA VAL A 50 -8.42 24.39 29.50
C VAL A 50 -9.81 24.90 29.86
N CYS A 51 -10.17 26.09 29.35
CA CYS A 51 -11.53 26.60 29.42
C CYS A 51 -12.43 25.89 28.40
N GLU A 52 -13.74 26.08 28.54
CA GLU A 52 -14.78 25.51 27.68
C GLU A 52 -14.55 25.80 26.19
N LYS A 53 -14.29 27.06 25.82
CA LYS A 53 -14.04 27.44 24.42
C LYS A 53 -12.82 26.74 23.82
N CYS A 54 -11.71 26.70 24.56
CA CYS A 54 -10.52 26.01 24.10
C CYS A 54 -10.72 24.49 24.07
N TYR A 55 -11.59 23.93 24.90
CA TYR A 55 -11.92 22.52 24.87
C TYR A 55 -12.71 22.14 23.61
N GLU A 56 -13.65 22.97 23.16
CA GLU A 56 -14.36 22.74 21.89
C GLU A 56 -13.39 22.66 20.70
N GLU A 57 -12.39 23.54 20.64
CA GLU A 57 -11.33 23.49 19.62
C GLU A 57 -10.56 22.17 19.67
N VAL A 58 -10.23 21.67 20.87
CA VAL A 58 -9.55 20.39 21.05
C VAL A 58 -10.38 19.24 20.51
N ILE A 59 -11.68 19.20 20.82
CA ILE A 59 -12.59 18.16 20.33
C ILE A 59 -12.69 18.19 18.79
N GLN A 60 -12.72 19.37 18.18
CA GLN A 60 -12.70 19.51 16.72
C GLN A 60 -11.41 18.96 16.10
N ILE A 61 -10.25 19.21 16.73
CA ILE A 61 -8.97 18.68 16.27
C ILE A 61 -8.93 17.15 16.37
N VAL A 62 -9.36 16.59 17.50
CA VAL A 62 -9.44 15.13 17.69
C VAL A 62 -10.33 14.49 16.63
N SER A 63 -11.56 15.01 16.47
CA SER A 63 -12.52 14.49 15.48
C SER A 63 -11.96 14.49 14.06
N LYS A 64 -11.35 15.60 13.62
CA LYS A 64 -10.73 15.69 12.28
C LYS A 64 -9.57 14.71 12.10
N THR A 65 -8.75 14.52 13.14
CA THR A 65 -7.59 13.64 13.07
C THR A 65 -8.02 12.16 13.04
N GLU A 66 -9.06 11.80 13.78
CA GLU A 66 -9.67 10.46 13.72
C GLU A 66 -10.31 10.17 12.37
N GLN A 67 -11.06 11.12 11.82
CA GLN A 67 -11.65 11.00 10.48
C GLN A 67 -10.57 10.80 9.41
N GLY A 68 -9.48 11.58 9.48
CA GLY A 68 -8.33 11.40 8.60
C GLY A 68 -7.73 10.00 8.73
N ALA A 69 -7.52 9.51 9.95
CA ALA A 69 -6.98 8.18 10.18
C ALA A 69 -7.86 7.06 9.61
N THR A 70 -9.18 7.15 9.76
CA THR A 70 -10.14 6.19 9.17
C THR A 70 -10.09 6.22 7.65
N GLN A 71 -10.11 7.42 7.05
CA GLN A 71 -10.01 7.57 5.59
C GLN A 71 -8.71 6.98 5.03
N TRP A 72 -7.58 7.15 5.72
CA TRP A 72 -6.32 6.53 5.33
C TRP A 72 -6.37 5.00 5.34
N GLN A 73 -7.03 4.39 6.33
CA GLN A 73 -7.20 2.93 6.39
C GLN A 73 -8.05 2.41 5.22
N GLU A 74 -9.13 3.10 4.88
CA GLU A 74 -9.98 2.74 3.74
C GLU A 74 -9.22 2.78 2.41
N ILE A 75 -8.36 3.79 2.20
CA ILE A 75 -7.50 3.89 1.02
C ILE A 75 -6.54 2.70 0.94
N ILE A 76 -5.87 2.37 2.05
CA ILE A 76 -4.94 1.23 2.10
C ILE A 76 -5.66 -0.08 1.78
N GLU A 77 -6.85 -0.28 2.35
CA GLU A 77 -7.65 -1.49 2.10
C GLU A 77 -8.08 -1.59 0.62
N GLN A 78 -8.48 -0.49 0.01
CA GLN A 78 -8.80 -0.44 -1.42
C GLN A 78 -7.58 -0.72 -2.30
N GLU A 79 -6.42 -0.18 -1.96
CA GLU A 79 -5.17 -0.47 -2.68
C GLU A 79 -4.75 -1.94 -2.56
N GLN A 80 -4.94 -2.56 -1.40
CA GLN A 80 -4.67 -3.99 -1.22
C GLN A 80 -5.65 -4.85 -2.01
N LYS A 81 -6.94 -4.47 -2.03
CA LYS A 81 -7.97 -5.17 -2.82
C LYS A 81 -7.69 -5.09 -4.32
N THR A 82 -7.23 -3.94 -4.81
CA THR A 82 -6.85 -3.79 -6.22
C THR A 82 -5.56 -4.53 -6.57
N LYS A 83 -4.56 -4.56 -5.69
CA LYS A 83 -3.34 -5.37 -5.87
C LYS A 83 -3.58 -6.88 -5.84
N ASN A 84 -4.57 -7.35 -5.07
CA ASN A 84 -4.93 -8.78 -5.03
C ASN A 84 -5.70 -9.28 -6.26
N THR A 85 -6.07 -8.40 -7.21
CA THR A 85 -6.78 -8.80 -8.43
C THR A 85 -5.86 -8.89 -9.65
N SER A 86 -4.56 -8.60 -9.52
CA SER A 86 -3.58 -9.08 -10.49
C SER A 86 -3.13 -10.47 -10.06
N GLU A 87 -3.91 -11.50 -10.41
CA GLU A 87 -3.43 -12.88 -10.34
C GLU A 87 -2.11 -12.94 -11.11
N ILE A 88 -1.01 -13.10 -10.38
CA ILE A 88 0.32 -13.23 -10.97
C ILE A 88 0.28 -14.53 -11.78
N GLN A 89 0.05 -14.40 -13.09
CA GLN A 89 0.04 -15.57 -13.97
C GLN A 89 1.40 -16.27 -13.83
N PRO A 90 1.41 -17.59 -13.60
CA PRO A 90 2.65 -18.33 -13.46
C PRO A 90 3.46 -18.16 -14.75
N LEU A 91 4.73 -17.78 -14.55
CA LEU A 91 5.69 -17.58 -15.62
C LEU A 91 6.26 -18.94 -16.01
N ILE A 92 6.12 -19.28 -17.28
CA ILE A 92 6.50 -20.56 -17.85
C ILE A 92 7.81 -20.39 -18.63
N GLY A 93 8.81 -21.15 -18.22
CA GLY A 93 10.09 -21.22 -18.93
C GLY A 93 10.07 -22.18 -20.12
N LEU A 94 11.15 -22.17 -20.90
CA LEU A 94 11.30 -23.04 -22.08
C LEU A 94 11.11 -24.54 -21.79
N LYS A 95 11.51 -25.01 -20.59
CA LYS A 95 11.36 -26.42 -20.20
C LYS A 95 9.87 -26.77 -20.02
N GLU A 96 9.18 -26.04 -19.17
CA GLU A 96 7.76 -26.26 -18.86
C GLU A 96 6.88 -26.08 -20.11
N PHE A 97 7.18 -25.08 -20.95
CA PHE A 97 6.48 -24.90 -22.22
C PHE A 97 6.65 -26.12 -23.12
N SER A 98 7.86 -26.69 -23.22
CA SER A 98 8.06 -27.91 -24.02
C SER A 98 7.29 -29.10 -23.47
N GLU A 99 7.21 -29.24 -22.14
CA GLU A 99 6.46 -30.31 -21.48
C GLU A 99 4.94 -30.18 -21.72
N MET A 100 4.38 -28.97 -21.64
CA MET A 100 2.96 -28.72 -21.89
C MET A 100 2.52 -29.04 -23.33
N LEU A 101 3.42 -28.86 -24.29
CA LEU A 101 3.21 -29.19 -25.70
C LEU A 101 3.53 -30.64 -26.05
N GLY A 102 4.16 -31.41 -25.13
CA GLY A 102 4.66 -32.76 -25.43
C GLY A 102 5.84 -32.76 -26.41
N TRP A 103 6.61 -31.67 -26.50
CA TRP A 103 7.77 -31.54 -27.37
C TRP A 103 9.07 -31.71 -26.59
N SER A 104 10.16 -32.02 -27.29
CA SER A 104 11.48 -31.93 -26.67
C SER A 104 11.89 -30.45 -26.49
N LYS A 105 12.59 -30.16 -25.39
CA LYS A 105 13.14 -28.81 -25.10
C LYS A 105 13.97 -28.28 -26.28
N GLN A 106 14.75 -29.15 -26.93
CA GLN A 106 15.57 -28.82 -28.09
C GLN A 106 14.70 -28.42 -29.29
N ALA A 107 13.61 -29.14 -29.57
CA ALA A 107 12.71 -28.80 -30.68
C ALA A 107 12.09 -27.41 -30.49
N LEU A 108 11.60 -27.11 -29.27
CA LEU A 108 11.05 -25.80 -28.96
C LEU A 108 12.11 -24.68 -29.07
N SER A 109 13.30 -24.92 -28.51
CA SER A 109 14.42 -23.98 -28.60
C SER A 109 14.80 -23.65 -30.05
N MET A 110 14.91 -24.69 -30.89
CA MET A 110 15.23 -24.54 -32.30
C MET A 110 14.15 -23.79 -33.07
N LYS A 111 12.87 -24.04 -32.75
CA LYS A 111 11.75 -23.32 -33.34
C LYS A 111 11.82 -21.82 -33.01
N PHE A 112 12.02 -21.49 -31.74
CA PHE A 112 12.18 -20.10 -31.28
C PHE A 112 13.36 -19.38 -31.95
N LEU A 113 14.52 -20.04 -32.02
CA LEU A 113 15.70 -19.48 -32.68
C LEU A 113 15.49 -19.26 -34.19
N ARG A 114 14.77 -20.16 -34.87
CA ARG A 114 14.44 -19.99 -36.30
C ARG A 114 13.50 -18.80 -36.53
N GLN A 115 12.49 -18.65 -35.68
CA GLN A 115 11.57 -17.52 -35.71
C GLN A 115 12.29 -16.18 -35.48
N ARG A 116 13.15 -16.10 -34.47
CA ARG A 116 13.96 -14.88 -34.20
C ARG A 116 14.90 -14.50 -35.34
N LYS A 117 15.37 -15.49 -36.11
CA LYS A 117 16.19 -15.28 -37.32
C LYS A 117 15.36 -14.90 -38.56
N GLY A 118 14.07 -14.60 -38.41
CA GLY A 118 13.17 -14.20 -39.49
C GLY A 118 12.82 -15.32 -40.47
N ARG A 119 13.08 -16.59 -40.12
CA ARG A 119 12.70 -17.72 -40.98
C ARG A 119 11.19 -17.94 -40.87
N LYS A 120 10.55 -18.31 -41.98
CA LYS A 120 9.15 -18.74 -41.97
C LYS A 120 9.02 -20.04 -41.18
N VAL A 121 8.21 -20.03 -40.13
CA VAL A 121 7.92 -21.17 -39.26
C VAL A 121 6.41 -21.40 -39.26
N ARG A 122 5.97 -22.65 -39.43
CA ARG A 122 4.55 -23.01 -39.30
C ARG A 122 4.12 -22.87 -37.84
N ASN A 123 3.02 -22.13 -37.62
CA ASN A 123 2.48 -21.78 -36.30
C ASN A 123 3.57 -21.16 -35.41
N PRO A 124 3.91 -19.87 -35.61
CA PRO A 124 4.97 -19.20 -34.84
C PRO A 124 4.65 -19.26 -33.34
N LEU A 125 5.68 -19.40 -32.51
CA LEU A 125 5.53 -19.34 -31.06
C LEU A 125 5.07 -17.93 -30.66
N PRO A 126 4.29 -17.80 -29.57
CA PRO A 126 3.94 -16.49 -29.02
C PRO A 126 5.20 -15.72 -28.64
N GLU A 127 5.15 -14.39 -28.69
CA GLU A 127 6.25 -13.57 -28.20
C GLU A 127 6.36 -13.71 -26.67
N PRO A 128 7.56 -13.94 -26.14
CA PRO A 128 7.76 -14.09 -24.71
C PRO A 128 7.51 -12.76 -24.00
N VAL A 129 6.91 -12.82 -22.81
CA VAL A 129 6.74 -11.65 -21.94
C VAL A 129 8.09 -11.05 -21.56
N GLN A 130 9.08 -11.92 -21.35
CA GLN A 130 10.44 -11.50 -21.01
C GLN A 130 11.48 -12.51 -21.47
N ILE A 131 12.72 -12.05 -21.59
CA ILE A 131 13.89 -12.88 -21.85
C ILE A 131 14.83 -12.74 -20.65
N LEU A 132 14.95 -13.80 -19.85
CA LEU A 132 15.84 -13.86 -18.68
C LEU A 132 17.11 -14.62 -19.03
N ALA A 133 18.27 -13.96 -18.98
CA ALA A 133 19.57 -14.57 -19.31
C ALA A 133 19.54 -15.36 -20.63
N ALA A 134 19.01 -14.73 -21.69
CA ALA A 134 18.80 -15.31 -23.02
C ALA A 134 17.78 -16.47 -23.09
N THR A 135 17.05 -16.75 -22.02
CA THR A 135 15.96 -17.75 -21.99
C THR A 135 14.60 -17.03 -22.08
N PRO A 136 13.78 -17.32 -23.09
CA PRO A 136 12.44 -16.76 -23.18
C PRO A 136 11.50 -17.33 -22.10
N VAL A 137 10.58 -16.48 -21.63
CA VAL A 137 9.59 -16.79 -20.61
C VAL A 137 8.23 -16.30 -21.08
N TRP A 138 7.21 -17.13 -20.90
CA TRP A 138 5.83 -16.88 -21.31
C TRP A 138 4.90 -16.90 -20.10
N THR A 139 3.66 -16.46 -20.26
CA THR A 139 2.62 -16.78 -19.27
C THR A 139 2.00 -18.15 -19.56
N GLN A 140 1.39 -18.76 -18.55
CA GLN A 140 0.62 -19.99 -18.76
C GLN A 140 -0.48 -19.84 -19.80
N GLU A 141 -1.19 -18.70 -19.80
CA GLU A 141 -2.25 -18.42 -20.75
C GLU A 141 -1.74 -18.42 -22.20
N GLN A 142 -0.59 -17.79 -22.47
CA GLN A 142 0.02 -17.79 -23.81
C GLN A 142 0.32 -19.21 -24.31
N VAL A 143 0.79 -20.09 -23.41
CA VAL A 143 1.13 -21.48 -23.75
C VAL A 143 -0.13 -22.30 -24.03
N GLU A 144 -1.17 -22.14 -23.21
CA GLU A 144 -2.45 -22.82 -23.40
C GLU A 144 -3.16 -22.37 -24.68
N GLU A 145 -3.17 -21.08 -24.97
CA GLU A 145 -3.73 -20.54 -26.20
C GLU A 145 -2.99 -21.08 -27.42
N TYR A 146 -1.66 -21.09 -27.37
CA TYR A 146 -0.84 -21.66 -28.45
C TYR A 146 -1.13 -23.15 -28.65
N LYS A 147 -1.31 -23.92 -27.57
CA LYS A 147 -1.69 -25.33 -27.64
C LYS A 147 -3.04 -25.53 -28.34
N LYS A 148 -4.03 -24.67 -28.06
CA LYS A 148 -5.33 -24.68 -28.75
C LYS A 148 -5.17 -24.40 -30.24
N GLN A 149 -4.36 -23.40 -30.61
CA GLN A 149 -4.08 -23.08 -32.02
C GLN A 149 -3.44 -24.24 -32.77
N LEU A 150 -2.52 -24.97 -32.14
CA LEU A 150 -1.92 -26.16 -32.75
C LEU A 150 -2.99 -27.22 -33.08
N ALA A 151 -3.89 -27.51 -32.16
CA ALA A 151 -4.97 -28.49 -32.34
C ALA A 151 -5.96 -28.09 -33.45
N THR A 152 -6.20 -26.80 -33.68
CA THR A 152 -7.08 -26.33 -34.77
C THR A 152 -6.40 -26.32 -36.15
N SER A 153 -5.07 -26.41 -36.19
CA SER A 153 -4.25 -26.24 -37.41
C SER A 153 -3.72 -27.55 -38.02
N GLU A 154 -4.14 -28.69 -37.47
CA GLU A 154 -3.98 -30.02 -38.07
C GLU A 154 -5.24 -30.36 -38.90
N PRO A 155 -5.22 -30.17 -40.24
CA PRO A 155 -6.08 -30.93 -41.12
C PRO A 155 -5.50 -32.34 -41.27
N ASP A 156 -6.36 -33.36 -41.15
CA ASP A 156 -6.09 -34.77 -41.50
C ASP A 156 -5.43 -34.93 -42.89
#